data_AF-A0A381Z3V8-F1
#
_entry.id   AF-A0A381Z3V8-F1
#
_cell.length_a   1.000
_cell.length_b   1.000
_cell.length_c   1.000
_cell.angle_alpha   90.00
_cell.angle_beta   90.00
_cell.angle_gamma   90.00
#
_symmetry.space_group_name_H-M   'P 1'
#
loop_
_entity.id
_entity.type
_entity.pdbx_description
1 polymer ?
#
loop_
_entity_poly.entity_id
_entity_poly.type
_entity_poly.pdbx_seq_one_letter_code
_entity_poly.pdbx_strand_id
1 'polypeptide(L)' 'CPAKIQRERLAARDGETDNHGELIMRAQAGRKARLAAAADIIKNAGSLAATRQQVEALHNTYVNLAASV' A
#
# COMPACT_ATOMS: atom_id res chain seq x y z
N CYS A 1 -3.29 2.70 -1.78
CA CYS A 1 -4.43 3.58 -1.47
C CYS A 1 -4.34 4.88 -2.27
N PRO A 2 -5.44 5.66 -2.36
CA PRO A 2 -5.45 7.04 -2.83
C PRO A 2 -4.61 7.98 -1.94
N ALA A 3 -4.08 9.07 -2.51
CA ALA A 3 -3.23 10.03 -1.81
C ALA A 3 -3.93 10.71 -0.62
N LYS A 4 -5.24 10.95 -0.71
CA LYS A 4 -6.03 11.51 0.38
C LYS A 4 -5.95 10.65 1.66
N ILE A 5 -6.19 9.34 1.52
CA ILE A 5 -6.12 8.39 2.64
C ILE A 5 -4.70 8.31 3.22
N GLN A 6 -3.67 8.49 2.38
CA GLN A 6 -2.28 8.50 2.85
C GLN A 6 -1.99 9.69 3.75
N ARG A 7 -2.44 10.88 3.36
CA ARG A 7 -2.28 12.09 4.18
C ARG A 7 -3.08 12.01 5.47
N GLU A 8 -4.33 11.55 5.42
CA GLU A 8 -5.16 11.35 6.62
C GLU A 8 -4.48 10.42 7.64
N ARG A 9 -3.91 9.31 7.17
CA ARG A 9 -3.18 8.36 8.03
C ARG A 9 -1.88 8.93 8.56
N LEU A 10 -1.17 9.73 7.76
CA LEU A 10 0.08 10.37 8.16
C LEU A 10 -0.17 11.42 9.25
N ALA A 11 -1.16 12.29 9.05
CA ALA A 11 -1.59 13.27 10.03
C ALA A 11 -2.05 12.61 11.33
N ALA A 12 -2.87 11.55 11.24
CA ALA A 12 -3.35 10.83 12.42
C ALA A 12 -2.23 10.12 13.20
N ARG A 13 -1.17 9.64 12.53
CA ARG A 13 -0.07 8.92 13.15
C ARG A 13 0.95 9.87 13.78
N ASP A 14 1.34 10.91 13.04
CA ASP A 14 2.52 11.72 13.35
C ASP A 14 2.16 13.15 13.82
N GLY A 15 0.88 13.53 13.78
CA GLY A 15 0.44 14.90 14.05
C GLY A 15 0.80 15.89 12.95
N GLU A 16 1.11 15.39 11.75
CA GLU A 16 1.61 16.20 10.65
C GLU A 16 0.55 17.10 10.01
N THR A 17 0.98 18.26 9.54
CA THR A 17 0.12 19.20 8.80
C THR A 17 -0.05 18.76 7.33
N ASP A 18 -1.14 19.18 6.68
CA ASP A 18 -1.40 18.85 5.27
C ASP A 18 -0.24 19.24 4.34
N ASN A 19 0.39 20.39 4.58
CA ASN A 19 1.52 20.87 3.79
C ASN A 19 2.76 19.99 3.94
N HIS A 20 3.08 19.57 5.16
CA HIS A 20 4.22 18.68 5.38
C HIS A 20 3.94 17.27 4.85
N GLY A 21 2.71 16.79 5.01
CA GLY A 21 2.28 15.52 4.43
C GLY A 21 2.41 15.47 2.91
N GLU A 22 2.11 16.57 2.20
CA GLU A 22 2.32 16.66 0.75
C GLU A 22 3.80 16.62 0.37
N LEU A 23 4.69 17.28 1.13
CA LEU A 23 6.15 17.21 0.91
C LEU A 23 6.68 15.79 1.10
N ILE A 24 6.27 15.12 2.17
CA ILE A 24 6.62 13.72 2.44
C ILE A 24 6.15 12.82 1.29
N MET A 25 4.93 13.04 0.79
CA MET A 25 4.40 12.28 -0.34
C MET A 25 5.18 12.52 -1.64
N ARG A 26 5.66 13.75 -1.90
CA ARG A 26 6.46 14.11 -3.08
C ARG A 26 7.87 13.56 -3.06
N ALA A 27 8.46 13.37 -1.88
CA ALA A 27 9.78 12.77 -1.73
C ALA A 27 9.84 11.27 -2.07
N GLN A 28 8.68 10.61 -2.15
CA GLN A 28 8.59 9.18 -2.46
C GLN A 28 8.58 8.91 -3.97
N ALA A 29 8.97 7.69 -4.37
CA ALA A 29 8.78 7.22 -5.74
C ALA A 29 7.30 7.33 -6.18
N GLY A 30 7.04 7.86 -7.37
CA GLY A 30 5.67 8.10 -7.84
C GLY A 30 4.80 6.84 -7.97
N ARG A 31 3.47 6.99 -7.84
CA ARG A 31 2.51 5.87 -7.91
C ARG A 31 2.66 5.04 -9.18
N LYS A 32 2.79 5.68 -10.34
CA LYS A 32 2.95 4.99 -11.63
C LYS A 32 4.22 4.14 -11.66
N ALA A 33 5.34 4.67 -11.15
CA ALA A 33 6.60 3.94 -11.10
C ALA A 33 6.51 2.70 -10.21
N ARG A 34 5.94 2.83 -9.01
CA ARG A 34 5.74 1.69 -8.10
C ARG A 34 4.82 0.62 -8.68
N LEU A 35 3.77 1.01 -9.41
CA LEU A 35 2.86 0.06 -10.06
C LEU A 35 3.53 -0.66 -11.24
N ALA A 36 4.35 0.03 -12.01
CA ALA A 36 5.05 -0.56 -13.15
C ALA A 36 6.08 -1.63 -12.72
N ALA A 37 6.63 -1.51 -11.51
CA ALA A 37 7.64 -2.44 -10.99
C ALA A 37 7.05 -3.62 -10.18
N ALA A 38 5.74 -3.63 -9.90
CA ALA A 38 5.14 -4.60 -8.99
C ALA A 38 4.69 -5.87 -9.73
N ALA A 39 5.00 -7.05 -9.18
CA ALA A 39 4.40 -8.32 -9.60
C ALA A 39 2.94 -8.42 -9.13
N ASP A 40 2.69 -8.08 -7.86
CA ASP A 40 1.38 -8.15 -7.23
C ASP A 40 1.08 -6.87 -6.45
N ILE A 41 -0.22 -6.53 -6.34
CA ILE A 41 -0.67 -5.28 -5.71
C ILE A 41 -1.82 -5.56 -4.72
N ILE A 42 -1.63 -5.14 -3.45
CA ILE A 42 -2.67 -5.17 -2.42
C ILE A 42 -3.37 -3.81 -2.30
N LYS A 43 -4.71 -3.81 -2.36
CA LYS A 43 -5.55 -2.62 -2.16
C LYS A 43 -5.82 -2.37 -0.67
N ASN A 44 -4.92 -1.67 0.01
CA ASN A 44 -5.10 -1.23 1.40
C ASN A 44 -5.80 0.14 1.51
N ALA A 45 -7.03 0.23 1.00
CA ALA A 45 -7.87 1.44 1.12
C ALA A 45 -9.23 1.18 1.79
N GLY A 46 -9.60 -0.08 1.96
CA GLY A 46 -10.84 -0.50 2.61
C GLY A 46 -10.62 -0.99 4.04
N SER A 47 -11.44 -1.94 4.47
CA SER A 47 -11.35 -2.53 5.80
C SER A 47 -10.11 -3.43 5.95
N LEU A 48 -9.73 -3.67 7.22
CA LEU A 48 -8.69 -4.66 7.55
C LEU A 48 -9.09 -6.06 7.06
N ALA A 49 -10.36 -6.43 7.16
CA ALA A 49 -10.86 -7.73 6.67
C ALA A 49 -10.64 -7.88 5.15
N ALA A 50 -10.97 -6.86 4.35
CA ALA A 50 -10.74 -6.88 2.91
C ALA A 50 -9.25 -6.95 2.54
N THR A 51 -8.38 -6.35 3.36
CA THR A 51 -6.93 -6.44 3.17
C THR A 51 -6.42 -7.84 3.53
N ARG A 52 -6.90 -8.42 4.64
CA ARG A 52 -6.52 -9.78 5.07
C ARG A 52 -6.88 -10.85 4.05
N GLN A 53 -8.07 -10.76 3.45
CA GLN A 53 -8.48 -11.69 2.39
C GLN A 53 -7.54 -11.65 1.17
N GLN A 54 -7.08 -10.47 0.76
CA GLN A 54 -6.10 -10.34 -0.33
C GLN A 54 -4.73 -10.92 0.05
N VAL A 55 -4.31 -10.71 1.30
CA VAL A 55 -3.05 -11.29 1.82
C VAL A 55 -3.11 -12.81 1.82
N GLU A 56 -4.21 -13.40 2.28
CA GLU A 56 -4.39 -14.85 2.33
C GLU A 56 -4.37 -15.48 0.93
N ALA A 57 -5.01 -14.83 -0.04
CA ALA A 57 -4.97 -15.28 -1.44
C ALA A 57 -3.53 -15.29 -1.98
N LEU A 58 -2.79 -14.19 -1.81
CA LEU A 58 -1.39 -14.10 -2.25
C LEU A 58 -0.47 -15.05 -1.50
N HIS A 59 -0.73 -15.28 -0.21
CA HIS A 59 0.01 -16.26 0.59
C HIS A 59 -0.09 -17.65 -0.04
N ASN A 60 -1.31 -18.11 -0.37
CA ASN A 60 -1.50 -19.41 -1.01
C ASN A 60 -0.79 -19.49 -2.37
N THR A 61 -0.83 -18.41 -3.17
CA THR A 61 -0.08 -18.33 -4.42
C THR A 61 1.42 -18.50 -4.20
N TYR A 62 2.00 -17.78 -3.24
CA TYR A 62 3.43 -17.83 -2.98
C TYR A 62 3.89 -19.14 -2.34
N VAL A 63 3.08 -19.76 -1.48
CA VAL A 63 3.36 -21.10 -0.95
C VAL A 63 3.42 -22.11 -2.07
N ASN A 64 2.45 -22.10 -2.99
CA ASN A 64 2.43 -23.01 -4.13
C ASN A 64 3.59 -22.75 -5.09
N LEU A 65 3.90 -21.49 -5.37
CA LEU A 65 5.04 -21.11 -6.21
C LEU A 65 6.36 -21.61 -5.60
N ALA A 66 6.56 -21.38 -4.31
CA ALA A 66 7.77 -21.82 -3.60
C ALA A 66 7.89 -23.35 -3.53
N ALA A 67 6.77 -24.07 -3.46
CA ALA A 67 6.75 -25.54 -3.47
C ALA A 67 6.92 -26.15 -4.87
N SER A 68 6.82 -25.33 -5.93
CA SER A 68 6.97 -25.75 -7.32
C SER A 68 8.39 -25.50 -7.86
N VAL A 69 9.30 -25.03 -7.00
CA VAL A 69 10.74 -24.85 -7.26
C VAL A 69 11.50 -26.03 -6.65
#